data_AF-A0A7L3GFD8-F1
#
_entry.id   AF-A0A7L3GFD8-F1
#
_cell.length_a   1.000
_cell.length_b   1.000
_cell.length_c   1.000
_cell.angle_alpha   90.00
_cell.angle_beta   90.00
_cell.angle_gamma   90.00
#
_symmetry.space_group_name_H-M   'P 1'
#
loop_
_entity.id
_entity.type
_entity.pdbx_description
1 polymer ?
#
loop_
_entity_poly.entity_id
_entity_poly.type
_entity_poly.pdbx_seq_one_letter_code
_entity_poly.pdbx_strand_id
1 'polypeptide(L)'
;MPPTPQTVQLTGQKQSQQQYDPSKGPPVQNAASLHTPPPQLPGRLQPANVPMTSLPAALQLSQQQPQVENQIHQRIAELRKEGLWSLRRLPKLQEAPRPKSHWDYLLEEMQWMATDFAQERKWKMATAKKVLEKHFFDSEQSALVSLSWVAKLLKCSF
;
A
#
# COMPACT_ATOMS: atom_id res chain seq x y z
N MET A 1 -14.82 12.39 -39.46
CA MET A 1 -15.48 11.39 -38.58
C MET A 1 -14.41 10.61 -37.85
N PRO A 2 -14.41 10.50 -36.50
CA PRO A 2 -13.48 9.65 -35.79
C PRO A 2 -13.99 8.19 -35.73
N PRO A 3 -13.11 7.18 -35.77
CA PRO A 3 -13.50 5.78 -35.56
C PRO A 3 -13.74 5.48 -34.06
N THR A 4 -14.74 4.65 -33.78
CA THR A 4 -15.19 4.20 -32.45
C THR A 4 -14.25 3.19 -31.79
N PRO A 5 -14.11 3.17 -30.45
CA PRO A 5 -13.33 2.18 -29.72
C PRO A 5 -14.07 0.84 -29.56
N GLN A 6 -13.36 -0.26 -29.84
CA GLN A 6 -13.81 -1.65 -29.62
C GLN A 6 -13.70 -2.03 -28.14
N THR A 7 -14.74 -2.65 -27.59
CA THR A 7 -14.79 -3.21 -26.23
C THR A 7 -14.25 -4.64 -26.23
N VAL A 8 -13.25 -4.93 -25.41
CA VAL A 8 -12.78 -6.30 -25.13
C VAL A 8 -13.61 -6.90 -24.00
N GLN A 9 -14.38 -7.94 -24.32
CA GLN A 9 -15.11 -8.75 -23.34
C GLN A 9 -14.17 -9.78 -22.71
N LEU A 10 -13.97 -9.71 -21.38
CA LEU A 10 -13.39 -10.80 -20.60
C LEU A 10 -14.52 -11.71 -20.12
N THR A 11 -14.49 -12.96 -20.57
CA THR A 11 -15.45 -14.00 -20.24
C THR A 11 -15.19 -14.56 -18.83
N GLY A 12 -16.24 -15.08 -18.21
CA GLY A 12 -16.36 -15.23 -16.76
C GLY A 12 -15.67 -16.43 -16.13
N GLN A 13 -15.41 -16.29 -14.83
CA GLN A 13 -15.32 -17.40 -13.87
C GLN A 13 -16.20 -17.10 -12.67
N LYS A 14 -17.11 -18.04 -12.36
CA LYS A 14 -18.04 -17.98 -11.23
C LYS A 14 -17.30 -17.91 -9.89
N GLN A 15 -17.56 -16.87 -9.10
CA GLN A 15 -17.32 -16.89 -7.66
C GLN A 15 -18.65 -17.08 -6.92
N SER A 16 -18.71 -18.16 -6.15
CA SER A 16 -19.80 -18.47 -5.22
C SER A 16 -19.97 -17.32 -4.24
N GLN A 17 -21.19 -16.79 -4.12
CA GLN A 17 -21.53 -15.75 -3.16
C GLN A 17 -21.22 -16.22 -1.73
N GLN A 18 -20.24 -15.59 -1.07
CA GLN A 18 -20.17 -15.57 0.39
C GLN A 18 -20.42 -14.13 0.83
N GLN A 19 -21.49 -13.97 1.62
CA GLN A 19 -22.00 -12.72 2.12
C GLN A 19 -21.00 -12.05 3.06
N TYR A 20 -20.61 -10.81 2.75
CA TYR A 20 -19.64 -10.01 3.49
C TYR A 20 -20.31 -9.36 4.71
N ASP A 21 -19.85 -9.72 5.92
CA ASP A 21 -20.25 -9.11 7.20
C ASP A 21 -19.24 -8.01 7.58
N PRO A 22 -19.64 -6.72 7.61
CA PRO A 22 -18.74 -5.59 7.90
C PRO A 22 -18.15 -5.57 9.31
N SER A 23 -18.62 -6.40 10.25
CA SER A 23 -18.10 -6.41 11.62
C SER A 23 -16.86 -7.29 11.80
N LYS A 24 -16.49 -8.11 10.81
CA LYS A 24 -15.23 -8.87 10.81
C LYS A 24 -14.25 -8.20 9.85
N GLY A 25 -13.10 -7.76 10.39
CA GLY A 25 -12.01 -7.25 9.59
C GLY A 25 -11.60 -8.23 8.48
N PRO A 26 -10.94 -7.76 7.40
CA PRO A 26 -10.65 -8.59 6.23
C PRO A 26 -9.89 -9.86 6.65
N PRO A 27 -10.24 -11.03 6.09
CA PRO A 27 -9.56 -12.27 6.44
C PRO A 27 -8.10 -12.18 5.98
N VAL A 28 -7.17 -12.17 6.93
CA VAL A 28 -5.74 -12.29 6.66
C VAL A 28 -5.50 -13.75 6.27
N GLN A 29 -5.65 -14.05 4.98
CA GLN A 29 -5.24 -15.35 4.47
C GLN A 29 -3.72 -15.44 4.63
N ASN A 30 -3.28 -16.37 5.48
CA ASN A 30 -1.87 -16.72 5.61
C ASN A 30 -1.34 -17.00 4.19
N ALA A 31 -0.40 -16.17 3.72
CA ALA A 31 0.18 -16.27 2.38
C ALA A 31 0.86 -17.62 2.08
N ALA A 32 1.00 -18.48 3.10
CA ALA A 32 1.60 -19.81 3.02
C ALA A 32 0.70 -20.91 2.39
N SER A 33 -0.55 -20.63 2.00
CA SER A 33 -1.42 -21.65 1.36
C SER A 33 -1.53 -21.55 -0.17
N LEU A 34 -0.84 -20.60 -0.82
CA LEU A 34 -0.69 -20.60 -2.29
C LEU A 34 0.40 -21.60 -2.69
N HIS A 35 0.07 -22.89 -2.69
CA HIS A 35 0.84 -23.92 -3.39
C HIS A 35 0.66 -23.73 -4.89
N THR A 36 1.43 -22.83 -5.47
CA THR A 36 1.77 -22.87 -6.90
C THR A 36 3.01 -23.75 -7.03
N PRO A 37 2.96 -24.92 -7.68
CA PRO A 37 4.18 -25.64 -8.01
C PRO A 37 5.06 -24.72 -8.87
N PRO A 38 6.37 -24.64 -8.62
CA PRO A 38 7.25 -23.80 -9.41
C PRO A 38 7.14 -24.19 -10.90
N PRO A 39 7.13 -23.22 -11.83
CA PRO A 39 7.05 -23.51 -13.26
C PRO A 39 8.24 -24.38 -13.67
N GLN A 40 7.96 -25.57 -14.19
CA GLN A 40 8.99 -26.42 -14.77
C GLN A 40 9.52 -25.73 -16.04
N LEU A 41 10.80 -25.36 -16.01
CA LEU A 41 11.48 -24.75 -17.15
C LEU A 41 11.73 -25.81 -18.25
N PRO A 42 11.58 -25.47 -19.54
CA PRO A 42 11.82 -26.39 -20.65
C PRO A 42 13.25 -26.94 -20.63
N GLY A 43 13.37 -28.22 -21.02
CA GLY A 43 14.58 -29.04 -20.93
C GLY A 43 15.88 -28.33 -21.36
N ARG A 44 16.86 -28.41 -20.47
CA ARG A 44 18.24 -28.04 -20.75
C ARG A 44 18.84 -29.04 -21.74
N LEU A 45 18.97 -28.63 -23.00
CA LEU A 45 19.93 -29.25 -23.91
C LEU A 45 21.32 -29.09 -23.29
N GLN A 46 22.05 -30.20 -23.14
CA GLN A 46 23.42 -30.17 -22.65
C GLN A 46 24.31 -29.40 -23.65
N PRO A 47 25.08 -28.39 -23.22
CA PRO A 47 26.21 -27.95 -23.99
C PRO A 47 27.39 -28.87 -23.68
N ALA A 48 27.91 -29.45 -24.75
CA ALA A 48 29.15 -30.19 -24.80
C ALA A 48 30.34 -29.43 -24.17
N ASN A 49 31.32 -30.20 -23.71
CA ASN A 49 32.62 -29.81 -23.19
C ASN A 49 33.13 -28.42 -23.61
N VAL A 50 33.22 -27.49 -22.66
CA VAL A 50 34.15 -26.36 -22.73
C VAL A 50 34.88 -26.20 -21.39
N PRO A 51 36.21 -26.01 -21.36
CA PRO A 51 36.97 -25.88 -20.11
C PRO A 51 36.81 -24.49 -19.49
N MET A 52 36.65 -24.48 -18.16
CA MET A 52 36.98 -23.43 -17.18
C MET A 52 37.01 -21.96 -17.66
N THR A 53 36.03 -21.18 -17.19
CA THR A 53 36.23 -19.76 -16.86
C THR A 53 35.45 -19.44 -15.59
N SER A 54 36.14 -18.88 -14.60
CA SER A 54 35.68 -18.63 -13.23
C SER A 54 34.43 -17.74 -13.19
N LEU A 55 33.34 -18.26 -12.62
CA LEU A 55 32.13 -17.50 -12.30
C LEU A 55 32.39 -16.54 -11.11
N PRO A 56 31.78 -15.33 -11.09
CA PRO A 56 31.94 -14.39 -9.99
C PRO A 56 31.32 -14.94 -8.69
N ALA A 57 32.07 -14.86 -7.58
CA ALA A 57 31.72 -15.40 -6.27
C ALA A 57 30.34 -14.94 -5.73
N ALA A 58 29.85 -13.78 -6.18
CA ALA A 58 28.55 -13.23 -5.80
C ALA A 58 27.36 -14.14 -6.19
N LEU A 59 27.44 -14.87 -7.31
CA LEU A 59 26.39 -15.82 -7.72
C LEU A 59 26.48 -17.15 -6.97
N GLN A 60 27.64 -17.52 -6.43
CA GLN A 60 27.78 -18.71 -5.59
C GLN A 60 27.13 -18.54 -4.21
N LEU A 61 27.16 -17.33 -3.64
CA LEU A 61 26.59 -17.06 -2.32
C LEU A 61 25.06 -17.26 -2.29
N SER A 62 24.36 -16.88 -3.37
CA SER A 62 22.91 -17.05 -3.51
C SER A 62 22.48 -18.53 -3.57
N GLN A 63 23.29 -19.41 -4.20
CA GLN A 63 23.00 -20.86 -4.19
C GLN A 63 23.35 -21.55 -2.86
N GLN A 64 24.26 -20.99 -2.05
CA GLN A 64 24.66 -21.58 -0.78
C GLN A 64 23.73 -21.23 0.39
N GLN A 65 22.97 -20.15 0.29
CA GLN A 65 22.02 -19.70 1.31
C GLN A 65 21.09 -20.82 1.83
N PRO A 66 20.39 -21.59 0.98
CA PRO A 66 19.52 -22.67 1.47
C PRO A 66 20.29 -23.81 2.14
N GLN A 67 21.54 -24.09 1.72
CA GLN A 67 22.36 -25.14 2.36
C GLN A 67 22.79 -24.72 3.77
N VAL A 68 23.21 -23.45 3.91
CA VAL A 68 23.60 -22.87 5.20
C VAL A 68 22.40 -22.83 6.15
N GLU A 69 21.22 -22.41 5.67
CA GLU A 69 19.98 -22.41 6.47
C GLU A 69 19.59 -23.82 6.96
N ASN A 70 19.69 -24.84 6.09
CA ASN A 70 19.42 -26.22 6.48
C ASN A 70 20.41 -26.75 7.53
N GLN A 71 21.68 -26.37 7.41
CA GLN A 71 22.71 -26.76 8.38
C GLN A 71 22.47 -26.10 9.75
N ILE A 72 22.04 -24.83 9.76
CA ILE A 72 21.61 -24.12 10.97
C ILE A 72 20.40 -24.82 11.62
N HIS A 73 19.38 -25.19 10.84
CA HIS A 73 18.20 -25.89 11.36
C HIS A 73 18.54 -27.24 11.98
N GLN A 74 19.40 -28.04 11.34
CA GLN A 74 19.88 -29.31 11.87
C GLN A 74 20.63 -29.10 13.20
N ARG A 75 21.52 -28.12 13.25
CA ARG A 75 22.28 -27.82 14.47
C ARG A 75 21.38 -27.36 15.62
N ILE A 76 20.36 -26.55 15.33
CA ILE A 76 19.35 -26.15 16.32
C ILE A 76 18.57 -27.37 16.82
N ALA A 77 18.21 -28.32 15.94
CA ALA A 77 17.50 -29.53 16.34
C ALA A 77 18.34 -30.43 17.27
N GLU A 78 19.63 -30.59 16.99
CA GLU A 78 20.58 -31.29 17.86
C GLU A 78 20.68 -30.63 19.23
N LEU A 79 20.90 -29.31 19.26
CA LEU A 79 21.01 -28.56 20.52
C LEU A 79 19.71 -28.59 21.33
N ARG A 80 18.54 -28.67 20.68
CA ARG A 80 17.25 -28.88 21.35
C ARG A 80 17.11 -30.29 21.93
N LYS A 81 17.59 -31.31 21.23
CA LYS A 81 17.61 -32.71 21.71
C LYS A 81 18.54 -32.88 22.91
N GLU A 82 19.69 -32.21 22.89
CA GLU A 82 20.68 -32.22 23.98
C GLU A 82 20.30 -31.30 25.15
N GLY A 83 19.19 -30.55 25.05
CA GLY A 83 18.75 -29.60 26.08
C GLY A 83 19.62 -28.35 26.22
N LEU A 84 20.61 -28.16 25.34
CA LEU A 84 21.52 -27.03 25.30
C LEU A 84 20.94 -25.80 24.57
N TRP A 85 19.78 -25.95 23.93
CA TRP A 85 19.02 -24.87 23.31
C TRP A 85 17.83 -24.46 24.19
N SER A 86 17.66 -23.16 24.43
CA SER A 86 16.51 -22.66 25.20
C SER A 86 15.18 -23.01 24.52
N LEU A 87 14.32 -23.77 25.21
CA LEU A 87 12.97 -24.11 24.72
C LEU A 87 12.01 -22.90 24.70
N ARG A 88 12.30 -21.87 25.50
CA ARG A 88 11.54 -20.62 25.54
C ARG A 88 12.27 -19.52 24.80
N ARG A 89 11.53 -18.63 24.14
CA ARG A 89 12.07 -17.33 23.73
C ARG A 89 12.57 -16.63 25.00
N LEU A 90 13.82 -16.16 24.96
CA LEU A 90 14.35 -15.32 26.02
C LEU A 90 13.37 -14.17 26.26
N PRO A 91 13.11 -13.79 27.53
CA PRO A 91 12.39 -12.55 27.83
C PRO A 91 13.00 -11.41 27.01
N LYS A 92 12.16 -10.51 26.49
CA LYS A 92 12.67 -9.37 25.71
C LYS A 92 13.66 -8.62 26.60
N LEU A 93 14.95 -8.77 26.30
CA LEU A 93 15.98 -7.99 26.95
C LEU A 93 15.62 -6.53 26.71
N GLN A 94 15.76 -5.68 27.71
CA GLN A 94 15.61 -4.24 27.49
C GLN A 94 16.75 -3.83 26.55
N GLU A 95 16.43 -3.74 25.26
CA GLU A 95 17.35 -3.25 24.23
C GLU A 95 17.83 -1.89 24.74
N ALA A 96 19.14 -1.74 24.89
CA ALA A 96 19.72 -0.49 25.36
C ALA A 96 19.15 0.66 24.51
N PRO A 97 18.79 1.82 25.10
CA PRO A 97 18.17 2.92 24.36
C PRO A 97 18.96 3.20 23.09
N ARG A 98 18.37 2.86 21.95
CA ARG A 98 19.04 2.98 20.67
C ARG A 98 19.28 4.46 20.39
N PRO A 99 20.50 4.88 20.03
CA PRO A 99 20.72 6.25 19.58
C PRO A 99 19.88 6.52 18.33
N LYS A 100 19.36 7.75 18.19
CA LYS A 100 18.63 8.17 16.98
C LYS A 100 19.51 7.91 15.75
N SER A 101 19.00 7.11 14.84
CA SER A 101 19.61 6.87 13.54
C SER A 101 19.20 7.94 12.55
N HIS A 102 19.91 8.04 11.42
CA HIS A 102 19.58 8.98 10.34
C HIS A 102 18.11 8.87 9.88
N TRP A 103 17.56 7.66 9.83
CA TRP A 103 16.16 7.41 9.48
C TRP A 103 15.17 8.00 10.48
N ASP A 104 15.52 8.07 11.77
CA ASP A 104 14.66 8.66 12.79
C ASP A 104 14.52 10.17 12.57
N TYR A 105 15.62 10.83 12.19
CA TYR A 105 15.60 12.26 11.82
C TYR A 105 14.80 12.51 10.55
N LEU A 106 14.95 11.66 9.52
CA LEU A 106 14.17 11.80 8.29
C LEU A 106 12.66 11.74 8.56
N LEU A 107 12.23 10.80 9.41
CA LEU A 107 10.83 10.64 9.76
C LEU A 107 10.32 11.79 10.63
N GLU A 108 11.15 12.32 11.51
CA GLU A 108 10.84 13.51 12.31
C GLU A 108 10.55 14.72 11.41
N GLU A 109 11.39 14.99 10.41
CA GLU A 109 11.15 16.06 9.43
C GLU A 109 9.87 15.82 8.60
N MET A 110 9.61 14.57 8.20
CA MET A 110 8.39 14.22 7.48
C MET A 110 7.11 14.41 8.31
N GLN A 111 7.18 14.18 9.63
CA GLN A 111 6.06 14.39 10.55
C GLN A 111 5.64 15.87 10.59
N TRP A 112 6.60 16.78 10.59
CA TRP A 112 6.35 18.22 10.55
C TRP A 112 5.69 18.62 9.23
N MET A 113 6.24 18.21 8.10
CA MET A 113 5.64 18.50 6.78
C MET A 113 4.25 17.89 6.60
N ALA A 114 4.01 16.70 7.15
CA ALA A 114 2.68 16.08 7.11
C ALA A 114 1.62 16.95 7.82
N THR A 115 2.02 17.61 8.91
CA THR A 115 1.17 18.56 9.63
C THR A 115 0.88 19.79 8.79
N ASP A 116 1.89 20.35 8.12
CA ASP A 116 1.74 21.49 7.23
C ASP A 116 0.77 21.20 6.09
N PHE A 117 0.93 20.06 5.39
CA PHE A 117 0.01 19.68 4.31
C PHE A 117 -1.42 19.42 4.81
N ALA A 118 -1.58 18.87 6.03
CA ALA A 118 -2.89 18.66 6.62
C ALA A 118 -3.59 19.99 6.93
N GLN A 119 -2.85 20.93 7.53
CA GLN A 119 -3.34 22.30 7.72
C GLN A 119 -3.61 22.97 6.39
N GLU A 120 -2.76 22.74 5.39
CA GLU A 120 -2.91 23.30 4.06
C GLU A 120 -4.22 22.89 3.40
N ARG A 121 -4.50 21.59 3.43
CA ARG A 121 -5.77 21.06 2.95
C ARG A 121 -6.95 21.64 3.73
N LYS A 122 -6.86 21.72 5.06
CA LYS A 122 -7.94 22.25 5.92
C LYS A 122 -8.25 23.72 5.60
N TRP A 123 -7.23 24.59 5.51
CA TRP A 123 -7.49 26.00 5.25
C TRP A 123 -7.99 26.23 3.82
N LYS A 124 -7.49 25.48 2.83
CA LYS A 124 -7.99 25.54 1.44
C LYS A 124 -9.44 25.10 1.34
N MET A 125 -9.80 23.97 1.96
CA MET A 125 -11.19 23.48 1.98
C MET A 125 -12.12 24.43 2.71
N ALA A 126 -11.71 24.98 3.86
CA ALA A 126 -12.49 25.97 4.59
C ALA A 126 -12.74 27.23 3.76
N THR A 127 -11.73 27.70 3.01
CA THR A 127 -11.84 28.86 2.13
C THR A 127 -12.78 28.57 0.95
N ALA A 128 -12.61 27.44 0.28
CA ALA A 128 -13.51 27.03 -0.81
C ALA A 128 -14.96 26.95 -0.34
N LYS A 129 -15.20 26.36 0.84
CA LYS A 129 -16.54 26.29 1.46
C LYS A 129 -17.12 27.70 1.69
N LYS A 130 -16.34 28.63 2.25
CA LYS A 130 -16.79 30.01 2.47
C LYS A 130 -17.14 30.72 1.16
N VAL A 131 -16.37 30.50 0.09
CA VAL A 131 -16.67 31.08 -1.23
C VAL A 131 -17.98 30.56 -1.79
N LEU A 132 -18.24 29.25 -1.66
CA LEU A 132 -19.51 28.64 -2.09
C LEU A 132 -20.70 29.17 -1.27
N GLU A 133 -20.56 29.25 0.06
CA GLU A 133 -21.58 29.77 0.95
C GLU A 133 -21.90 31.24 0.64
N LYS A 134 -20.86 32.06 0.41
CA LYS A 134 -21.04 33.45 -0.02
C LYS A 134 -21.74 33.54 -1.36
N HIS A 135 -21.35 32.75 -2.36
CA HIS A 135 -21.99 32.77 -3.68
C HIS A 135 -23.47 32.37 -3.61
N PHE A 136 -23.81 31.40 -2.76
CA PHE A 136 -25.19 31.01 -2.51
C PHE A 136 -25.99 32.17 -1.88
N PHE A 137 -25.46 32.79 -0.83
CA PHE A 137 -26.10 33.93 -0.17
C PHE A 137 -26.26 35.15 -1.10
N ASP A 138 -25.23 35.45 -1.91
CA ASP A 138 -25.24 36.57 -2.86
C ASP A 138 -26.27 36.35 -3.99
N SER A 139 -26.43 35.11 -4.45
CA SER A 139 -27.46 34.75 -5.44
C SER A 139 -28.87 34.98 -4.92
N GLU A 140 -29.15 34.64 -3.66
CA GLU A 140 -30.48 34.82 -3.05
C GLU A 140 -30.80 36.32 -2.85
N GLN A 141 -29.83 37.09 -2.37
CA GLN A 141 -29.98 38.54 -2.20
C GLN A 141 -30.11 39.26 -3.55
N SER A 142 -29.35 38.85 -4.56
CA SER A 142 -29.47 39.39 -5.92
C SER A 142 -30.86 39.11 -6.52
N ALA A 143 -31.42 37.92 -6.30
CA ALA A 143 -32.79 37.61 -6.72
C ALA A 143 -33.82 38.49 -6.01
N LEU A 144 -33.68 38.69 -4.68
CA LEU A 144 -34.57 39.57 -3.92
C LEU A 144 -34.49 41.04 -4.35
N VAL A 145 -33.29 41.55 -4.61
CA VAL A 145 -33.08 42.91 -5.12
C VAL A 145 -33.69 43.05 -6.52
N SER A 146 -33.53 42.05 -7.38
CA SER A 146 -34.10 42.03 -8.73
C SER A 146 -35.63 42.01 -8.70
N LEU A 147 -36.22 41.16 -7.85
CA LEU A 147 -37.68 41.11 -7.63
C LEU A 147 -38.21 42.44 -7.06
N SER A 148 -37.49 43.05 -6.12
CA SER A 148 -37.86 44.37 -5.58
C SER A 148 -37.81 45.46 -6.65
N TRP A 149 -36.83 45.42 -7.55
CA TRP A 149 -36.73 46.34 -8.68
C TRP A 149 -37.89 46.16 -9.65
N VAL A 150 -38.21 44.92 -10.04
CA VAL A 150 -39.37 44.62 -10.91
C VAL A 150 -40.68 45.08 -10.27
N ALA A 151 -40.89 44.81 -8.98
CA ALA A 151 -42.08 45.24 -8.26
C ALA A 151 -42.20 46.77 -8.16
N LYS A 152 -41.08 47.48 -8.01
CA LYS A 152 -41.05 48.95 -8.02
C LYS A 152 -41.31 49.51 -9.41
N LEU A 153 -40.79 48.87 -10.46
CA LEU A 153 -41.04 49.24 -11.85
C LEU A 153 -42.53 49.09 -12.20
N LEU A 154 -43.15 47.98 -11.80
CA LEU A 154 -44.58 47.72 -12.01
C LEU A 154 -45.47 48.75 -11.31
N LYS A 155 -45.08 49.22 -10.12
CA LYS A 155 -45.79 50.28 -9.37
C LYS A 155 -45.60 51.68 -9.94
N CYS A 156 -44.54 51.93 -10.71
CA CYS A 156 -44.31 53.22 -11.36
C CYS A 156 -44.97 53.33 -12.74
N SER A 157 -45.46 52.22 -13.30
CA SER A 157 -46.13 52.20 -14.62
C SER A 157 -47.66 52.34 -14.56
N PHE A 158 -48.23 52.62 -13.39
CA PHE A 158 -49.67 52.88 -13.18
C PHE A 158 -49.83 54.14 -12.31
#